data_AF-A0A956CUZ0-F1
#
_entry.id   AF-A0A956CUZ0-F1
#
_cell.length_a   1.000
_cell.length_b   1.000
_cell.length_c   1.000
_cell.angle_alpha   90.00
_cell.angle_beta   90.00
_cell.angle_gamma   90.00
#
_symmetry.space_group_name_H-M   'P 1'
#
loop_
_entity.id
_entity.type
_entity.pdbx_description
1 polymer ?
#
loop_
_entity_poly.entity_id
_entity_poly.type
_entity_poly.pdbx_seq_one_letter_code
_entity_poly.pdbx_strand_id
1 'polypeptide(L)'
;MRYLVPLIFFGAAGFVWNYNGTHEDSWVLFPFLDAVPALADDLDAQAEWTWRLFAGLGGVFLLGAIFGDVRKALRKKSIPTARVDEDE
;
A
#
# COMPACT_ATOMS: atom_id res chain seq x y z
N MET A 1 12.05 0.05 -8.06
CA MET A 1 11.80 0.14 -6.60
C MET A 1 10.46 0.81 -6.22
N ARG A 2 9.83 1.66 -7.03
CA ARG A 2 8.58 2.37 -6.67
C ARG A 2 7.40 1.49 -6.26
N TYR A 3 7.29 0.30 -6.82
CA TYR A 3 6.24 -0.66 -6.49
C TYR A 3 6.61 -1.65 -5.37
N LEU A 4 7.84 -1.60 -4.86
CA LEU A 4 8.29 -2.51 -3.81
C LEU A 4 7.56 -2.24 -2.50
N VAL A 5 7.40 -0.97 -2.14
CA VAL A 5 6.69 -0.55 -0.93
C VAL A 5 5.24 -1.07 -0.92
N PRO A 6 4.39 -0.79 -1.92
CA PRO A 6 3.02 -1.32 -1.90
C PRO A 6 2.99 -2.86 -1.92
N LEU A 7 3.92 -3.52 -2.62
CA LEU A 7 4.02 -4.97 -2.61
C LEU A 7 4.30 -5.54 -1.21
N ILE A 8 5.21 -4.92 -0.46
CA ILE A 8 5.51 -5.33 0.93
C ILE A 8 4.27 -5.18 1.80
N PHE A 9 3.54 -4.07 1.68
CA PHE A 9 2.31 -3.83 2.46
C PHE A 9 1.20 -4.84 2.13
N PHE A 10 0.99 -5.18 0.85
CA PHE A 10 0.04 -6.23 0.47
C PHE A 10 0.48 -7.62 0.93
N GLY A 11 1.77 -7.92 0.85
CA GLY A 11 2.32 -9.18 1.37
C GLY A 11 2.12 -9.31 2.88
N ALA A 12 2.38 -8.23 3.64
CA ALA A 12 2.11 -8.18 5.07
C ALA A 12 0.61 -8.35 5.37
N ALA A 13 -0.28 -7.70 4.60
CA ALA A 13 -1.72 -7.87 4.76
C ALA A 13 -2.16 -9.32 4.57
N GLY A 14 -1.69 -9.97 3.50
CA GLY A 14 -1.99 -11.39 3.24
C GLY A 14 -1.42 -12.31 4.32
N PHE A 15 -0.21 -12.02 4.81
CA PHE A 15 0.39 -12.75 5.92
C PHE A 15 -0.45 -12.64 7.20
N VAL A 16 -0.81 -11.41 7.61
CA VAL A 16 -1.62 -11.19 8.82
C VAL A 16 -2.99 -11.87 8.71
N TRP A 17 -3.65 -11.73 7.56
CA TRP A 17 -4.95 -12.37 7.33
C TRP A 17 -4.86 -13.89 7.45
N ASN A 18 -3.86 -14.51 6.82
CA ASN A 18 -3.66 -15.95 6.91
C ASN A 18 -3.25 -16.39 8.32
N TYR A 19 -2.30 -15.69 8.96
CA TYR A 19 -1.81 -16.04 10.29
C TYR A 19 -2.95 -16.01 11.32
N ASN A 20 -3.70 -14.91 11.38
CA ASN A 20 -4.81 -14.76 12.32
C ASN A 20 -6.01 -15.68 12.00
N GLY A 21 -6.16 -16.12 10.75
CA GLY A 21 -7.19 -17.08 10.36
C GLY A 21 -6.82 -18.55 10.62
N THR A 22 -5.55 -18.84 10.95
CA THR A 22 -5.05 -20.22 11.11
C THR A 22 -4.48 -20.52 12.49
N HIS A 23 -4.15 -19.50 13.29
CA HIS A 23 -3.60 -19.65 14.63
C HIS A 23 -4.64 -19.17 15.66
N GLU A 24 -5.21 -20.08 16.43
CA GLU A 24 -6.23 -19.77 17.44
C GLU A 24 -5.62 -19.24 18.75
N ASP A 25 -4.37 -19.59 19.03
CA ASP A 25 -3.69 -19.27 20.30
C ASP A 25 -2.91 -17.94 20.28
N SER A 26 -2.76 -17.29 19.12
CA SER A 26 -1.92 -16.09 19.00
C SER A 26 -2.36 -15.19 17.86
N TRP A 27 -2.24 -13.87 18.06
CA TRP A 27 -2.68 -12.86 17.11
C TRP A 27 -1.56 -11.90 16.73
N VAL A 28 -1.48 -11.57 15.44
CA VAL A 28 -0.67 -10.46 14.94
C VAL A 28 -1.57 -9.24 14.81
N LEU A 29 -1.39 -8.29 15.73
CA LEU A 29 -2.21 -7.10 15.87
C LEU A 29 -1.35 -5.83 15.80
N PHE A 30 -1.94 -4.73 15.39
CA PHE A 30 -1.33 -3.42 15.59
C PHE A 30 -1.47 -2.96 17.04
N PRO A 31 -0.38 -2.50 17.69
CA PRO A 31 -0.39 -2.17 19.12
C PRO A 31 -1.27 -0.97 19.47
N PHE A 32 -1.64 -0.14 18.50
CA PHE A 32 -2.50 1.03 18.74
C PHE A 32 -3.99 0.73 18.59
N LEU A 33 -4.40 -0.45 18.11
CA LEU A 33 -5.82 -0.76 17.95
C LEU A 33 -6.51 -0.94 19.30
N ASP A 34 -5.78 -1.41 20.30
CA ASP A 34 -6.26 -1.51 21.68
C ASP A 34 -6.58 -0.13 22.30
N ALA A 35 -5.92 0.93 21.83
CA ALA A 35 -6.22 2.30 22.26
C ALA A 35 -7.51 2.86 21.63
N VAL A 36 -8.14 2.15 20.69
CA VAL A 36 -9.39 2.56 20.05
C VAL A 36 -10.55 1.98 20.88
N PRO A 37 -11.40 2.81 21.53
CA PRO A 37 -12.45 2.31 22.43
C PRO A 37 -13.45 1.34 21.78
N ALA A 38 -13.65 1.45 20.46
CA ALA A 38 -14.53 0.57 19.71
C ALA A 38 -13.91 -0.82 19.39
N LEU A 39 -12.61 -0.99 19.64
CA LEU A 39 -11.84 -2.21 19.35
C LEU A 39 -11.14 -2.76 20.61
N ALA A 40 -11.19 -2.03 21.73
CA ALA A 40 -10.62 -2.47 22.99
C ALA A 40 -11.23 -3.83 23.39
N ASP A 41 -10.36 -4.75 23.83
CA ASP A 41 -10.71 -6.13 24.23
C ASP A 41 -11.33 -7.02 23.13
N ASP A 42 -11.54 -6.53 21.91
CA ASP A 42 -12.07 -7.30 20.77
C ASP A 42 -10.94 -7.72 19.81
N LEU A 43 -10.30 -8.85 20.10
CA LEU A 43 -9.15 -9.34 19.34
C LEU A 43 -9.50 -9.70 17.89
N ASP A 44 -10.72 -10.22 17.63
CA ASP A 44 -11.19 -10.56 16.29
C ASP A 44 -11.34 -9.30 15.44
N ALA A 45 -11.97 -8.26 16.00
CA ALA A 45 -12.09 -6.98 15.31
C ALA A 45 -10.71 -6.33 15.11
N GLN A 46 -9.82 -6.37 16.11
CA GLN A 46 -8.46 -5.85 15.96
C GLN A 46 -7.69 -6.58 14.85
N ALA A 47 -7.84 -7.89 14.74
CA ALA A 47 -7.22 -8.70 13.69
C ALA A 47 -7.73 -8.33 12.31
N GLU A 48 -9.06 -8.17 12.18
CA GLU A 48 -9.70 -7.75 10.94
C GLU A 48 -9.21 -6.35 10.51
N TRP A 49 -9.13 -5.41 11.45
CA TRP A 49 -8.63 -4.06 11.18
C TRP A 49 -7.13 -4.05 10.86
N THR A 50 -6.34 -4.94 11.46
CA THR A 50 -4.88 -4.99 11.24
C THR A 50 -4.55 -5.30 9.78
N TRP A 51 -5.10 -6.37 9.20
CA TRP A 51 -4.81 -6.69 7.80
C TRP A 51 -5.39 -5.64 6.84
N ARG A 52 -6.56 -5.07 7.16
CA ARG A 52 -7.18 -3.98 6.40
C ARG A 52 -6.31 -2.74 6.34
N LEU A 53 -5.67 -2.37 7.45
CA LEU A 53 -4.75 -1.23 7.50
C LEU A 53 -3.51 -1.46 6.64
N PHE A 54 -2.92 -2.65 6.68
CA PHE A 54 -1.82 -3.00 5.77
C PHE A 54 -2.25 -2.93 4.31
N ALA A 55 -3.40 -3.51 3.95
CA ALA A 55 -3.93 -3.48 2.60
C ALA A 55 -4.25 -2.04 2.15
N GLY A 56 -4.84 -1.23 3.03
CA GLY A 56 -5.15 0.18 2.78
C GLY A 56 -3.89 1.00 2.51
N LEU A 57 -2.84 0.85 3.33
CA LEU A 57 -1.55 1.49 3.10
C LEU A 57 -0.91 1.05 1.78
N GLY A 58 -0.94 -0.26 1.48
CA GLY A 58 -0.50 -0.80 0.19
C GLY A 58 -1.23 -0.15 -0.98
N GLY A 59 -2.56 0.01 -0.88
CA GLY A 59 -3.40 0.67 -1.87
C GLY A 59 -3.01 2.15 -2.07
N VAL A 60 -2.86 2.90 -1.00
CA VAL A 60 -2.46 4.32 -1.05
C VAL A 60 -1.10 4.49 -1.72
N PHE A 61 -0.10 3.67 -1.34
CA PHE A 61 1.22 3.73 -1.96
C PHE A 61 1.19 3.31 -3.44
N LEU A 62 0.37 2.32 -3.80
CA LEU A 62 0.23 1.89 -5.18
C LEU A 62 -0.38 2.99 -6.04
N LEU A 63 -1.48 3.62 -5.58
CA LEU A 63 -2.10 4.74 -6.27
C LEU A 63 -1.11 5.89 -6.45
N GLY A 64 -0.39 6.26 -5.38
CA GLY A 64 0.65 7.29 -5.45
C GLY A 64 1.75 6.97 -6.48
N ALA A 65 2.19 5.72 -6.56
CA ALA A 65 3.16 5.28 -7.56
C ALA A 65 2.61 5.41 -8.99
N ILE A 66 1.37 4.95 -9.21
CA ILE A 66 0.69 5.03 -10.52
C ILE A 66 0.52 6.48 -10.95
N PHE A 67 -0.01 7.36 -10.10
CA PHE A 67 -0.16 8.79 -10.40
C PHE A 67 1.18 9.45 -10.72
N GLY A 68 2.24 9.09 -9.98
CA GLY A 68 3.59 9.55 -10.23
C GLY A 68 4.13 9.14 -11.60
N ASP A 69 3.76 7.98 -12.11
CA ASP A 69 4.17 7.48 -13.43
C ASP A 69 3.34 8.06 -14.56
N VAL A 70 2.02 8.19 -14.37
CA VAL A 70 1.13 8.89 -15.32
C VAL A 70 1.61 10.33 -15.53
N ARG A 71 1.89 11.08 -14.46
CA ARG A 71 2.39 12.46 -14.56
C ARG A 71 3.72 12.56 -15.31
N LYS A 72 4.63 11.60 -15.11
CA LYS A 72 5.92 11.53 -15.83
C LYS A 72 5.71 11.22 -17.31
N ALA A 73 4.84 10.26 -17.64
CA ALA A 73 4.54 9.90 -19.02
C ALA A 73 3.91 11.07 -19.80
N LEU A 74 2.96 11.78 -19.18
CA LEU A 74 2.32 12.96 -19.78
C LEU A 74 3.34 14.08 -20.07
N ARG A 75 4.27 14.36 -19.14
CA ARG A 75 5.36 15.32 -19.36
C ARG A 75 6.32 14.91 -20.49
N LYS A 76 6.57 13.61 -20.66
CA LYS A 76 7.44 13.11 -21.74
C LYS A 76 6.80 13.28 -23.11
N LYS A 77 5.47 13.18 -23.22
CA LYS A 77 4.72 13.35 -24.48
C LYS A 77 4.61 14.82 -24.93
N SER A 78 4.74 15.77 -24.00
CA SER A 78 4.58 17.21 -24.28
C SER A 78 5.88 17.93 -24.64
N ILE A 79 7.03 17.26 -24.69
CA ILE A 79 8.28 17.83 -25.21
C ILE A 79 8.40 17.29 -26.65
N PRO A 80 7.99 18.05 -27.67
CA PRO A 80 8.34 17.70 -29.02
C PRO A 80 9.87 17.76 -29.10
N THR A 81 10.47 16.76 -29.70
CA THR A 81 11.75 16.91 -30.38
C THR A 81 11.62 18.08 -31.34
N ALA A 82 11.93 19.29 -30.86
CA ALA A 82 12.47 20.34 -31.70
C ALA A 82 13.81 19.79 -32.20
N ARG A 83 13.74 18.92 -33.21
CA ARG A 83 14.83 18.76 -34.15
C ARG A 83 14.97 20.16 -34.73
N VAL A 84 15.95 20.87 -34.20
CA VAL A 84 16.62 21.90 -34.96
C VAL A 84 17.26 21.11 -36.09
N ASP A 85 16.54 20.99 -37.19
CA ASP A 85 17.16 20.73 -38.47
C ASP A 85 17.92 22.04 -38.75
N GLU A 86 19.16 22.08 -38.26
CA GLU A 86 20.11 23.10 -38.66
C GLU A 86 20.40 22.81 -40.13
N ASP A 87 19.81 23.66 -40.97
CA ASP A 87 20.21 23.83 -42.36
C ASP A 87 21.71 24.16 -42.40
N GLU A 88 22.55 23.21 -42.79
CA GLU A 88 23.88 23.44 -43.41
C GLU A 88 24.10 22.48 -44.58
#